data_AF-A0A917EAS7-F1
#
_entry.id   AF-A0A917EAS7-F1
#
_cell.length_a   1.000
_cell.length_b   1.000
_cell.length_c   1.000
_cell.angle_alpha   90.00
_cell.angle_beta   90.00
_cell.angle_gamma   90.00
#
_symmetry.space_group_name_H-M   'P 1'
#
loop_
_entity.id
_entity.type
_entity.pdbx_description
1 polymer ?
#
loop_
_entity_poly.entity_id
_entity_poly.type
_entity_poly.pdbx_seq_one_letter_code
_entity_poly.pdbx_strand_id
1 'polypeptide(L)' 'MTNNTIPWDAVNYLNTETDIAEYLAAASETGNPEDITHGLAVVARALTKKLSSRA' A
#
# COMPACT_ATOMS: atom_id res chain seq x y z
N MET A 1 30.15 10.31 -0.93
CA MET A 1 28.94 9.99 -1.72
C MET A 1 27.75 10.17 -0.80
N THR A 2 26.99 11.26 -0.90
CA THR A 2 25.77 11.45 -0.09
C THR A 2 24.61 10.74 -0.82
N ASN A 3 24.02 9.72 -0.19
CA ASN A 3 22.91 8.99 -0.77
C ASN A 3 21.61 9.79 -0.56
N ASN A 4 21.07 10.37 -1.63
CA ASN A 4 19.83 11.13 -1.60
C ASN A 4 18.64 10.18 -1.77
N THR A 5 18.21 9.55 -0.68
CA THR A 5 16.95 8.80 -0.64
C THR A 5 15.80 9.69 -0.18
N ILE A 6 14.61 9.48 -0.75
CA ILE A 6 13.37 10.07 -0.24
C ILE A 6 12.59 9.03 0.58
N PRO A 7 11.79 9.46 1.58
CA PRO A 7 10.88 8.57 2.28
C PRO A 7 9.91 7.88 1.31
N TRP A 8 9.71 6.59 1.48
CA TRP A 8 8.80 5.78 0.65
C TRP A 8 7.60 5.30 1.46
N ASP A 9 6.41 5.35 0.86
CA ASP A 9 5.17 4.81 1.41
C ASP A 9 4.35 4.19 0.27
N ALA A 10 4.02 2.90 0.39
CA ALA A 10 3.22 2.13 -0.55
C ALA A 10 1.87 2.79 -0.87
N VAL A 11 1.28 3.50 0.10
CA VAL A 11 0.01 4.23 -0.04
C VAL A 11 0.02 5.19 -1.24
N ASN A 12 1.18 5.70 -1.66
CA ASN A 12 1.30 6.62 -2.78
C ASN A 12 1.20 5.95 -4.16
N TYR A 13 1.25 4.62 -4.21
CA TYR A 13 1.32 3.85 -5.45
C TYR A 13 0.09 2.96 -5.68
N LEU A 14 -0.80 2.81 -4.68
CA LEU A 14 -2.04 2.03 -4.78
C LEU A 14 -3.18 2.85 -5.39
N ASN A 15 -3.10 3.13 -6.69
CA ASN A 15 -4.01 4.07 -7.37
C ASN A 15 -5.18 3.38 -8.06
N THR A 16 -4.94 2.18 -8.58
CA THR A 16 -5.88 1.36 -9.32
C THR A 16 -6.30 0.13 -8.51
N GLU A 17 -7.39 -0.52 -8.94
CA GLU A 17 -7.81 -1.79 -8.35
C GLU A 17 -6.78 -2.90 -8.60
N THR A 18 -6.09 -2.86 -9.74
CA THR A 18 -5.00 -3.77 -10.07
C THR A 18 -3.82 -3.61 -9.11
N ASP A 19 -3.37 -2.38 -8.83
CA ASP A 19 -2.27 -2.13 -7.88
C ASP A 19 -2.61 -2.71 -6.50
N ILE A 20 -3.86 -2.53 -6.06
CA ILE A 20 -4.35 -3.05 -4.77
C ILE A 20 -4.37 -4.57 -4.76
N ALA A 21 -4.87 -5.21 -5.84
CA ALA A 21 -4.95 -6.66 -5.95
C ALA A 21 -3.55 -7.29 -5.95
N GLU A 22 -2.61 -6.75 -6.72
CA GLU A 22 -1.22 -7.22 -6.76
C GLU A 22 -0.54 -7.04 -5.40
N TYR A 23 -0.74 -5.91 -4.73
CA TYR A 23 -0.18 -5.66 -3.41
C TYR A 23 -0.73 -6.62 -2.35
N LEU A 24 -2.04 -6.90 -2.36
CA LEU A 24 -2.65 -7.86 -1.44
C LEU A 24 -2.21 -9.31 -1.74
N ALA A 25 -2.04 -9.67 -3.01
CA ALA A 25 -1.50 -10.95 -3.39
C ALA A 25 -0.07 -11.14 -2.85
N ALA A 26 0.79 -10.12 -3.01
CA ALA A 26 2.14 -10.13 -2.45
C ALA A 26 2.13 -10.20 -0.91
N ALA A 27 1.30 -9.41 -0.24
CA ALA A 27 1.16 -9.45 1.21
C ALA A 27 0.64 -10.81 1.75
N SER A 28 -0.04 -11.59 0.91
CA SER A 28 -0.59 -12.90 1.26
C SER A 28 0.29 -14.07 0.84
N GLU A 29 1.40 -13.84 0.13
CA GLU A 29 2.22 -14.87 -0.50
C GLU A 29 2.75 -15.91 0.50
N THR A 30 3.14 -15.46 1.69
CA THR A 30 3.68 -16.30 2.76
C THR A 30 2.60 -16.91 3.65
N GLY A 31 1.36 -16.42 3.55
CA GLY A 31 0.28 -16.72 4.49
C GLY A 31 0.49 -16.17 5.90
N ASN A 32 1.51 -15.33 6.14
CA ASN A 32 1.78 -14.74 7.44
C ASN A 32 0.66 -13.75 7.82
N PRO A 33 -0.04 -13.97 8.96
CA PRO A 33 -1.10 -13.07 9.38
C PRO A 33 -0.65 -11.62 9.60
N GLU A 34 0.60 -11.39 10.00
CA GLU A 34 1.14 -10.04 10.23
C GLU A 34 1.29 -9.27 8.92
N ASP A 35 1.84 -9.92 7.88
CA ASP A 35 2.02 -9.33 6.55
C ASP A 35 0.67 -9.02 5.90
N ILE A 36 -0.30 -9.95 6.03
CA ILE A 36 -1.67 -9.76 5.53
C ILE A 36 -2.34 -8.58 6.26
N THR A 37 -2.23 -8.53 7.59
CA THR A 37 -2.81 -7.44 8.40
C THR A 37 -2.20 -6.09 8.02
N HIS A 38 -0.88 -6.04 7.85
CA HIS A 38 -0.18 -4.84 7.40
C HIS A 38 -0.65 -4.42 6.00
N GLY A 39 -0.74 -5.36 5.06
CA GLY A 39 -1.20 -5.13 3.70
C GLY A 39 -2.59 -4.50 3.64
N LEU A 40 -3.53 -5.06 4.42
CA LEU A 40 -4.89 -4.53 4.54
C LEU A 40 -4.92 -3.11 5.13
N ALA A 41 -4.11 -2.83 6.16
CA ALA A 41 -4.02 -1.50 6.75
C ALA A 41 -3.50 -0.45 5.76
N VAL A 42 -2.50 -0.81 4.93
CA VAL A 42 -1.97 0.06 3.88
C VAL A 42 -3.03 0.36 2.81
N VAL A 43 -3.74 -0.67 2.34
CA VAL A 43 -4.84 -0.50 1.36
C VAL A 43 -5.93 0.41 1.92
N ALA A 44 -6.34 0.22 3.18
CA ALA A 44 -7.33 1.08 3.83
C ALA A 44 -6.90 2.55 3.83
N ARG A 45 -5.64 2.84 4.19
CA ARG A 45 -5.07 4.20 4.16
C ARG A 45 -5.09 4.80 2.74
N ALA A 46 -4.76 4.01 1.71
CA ALA A 46 -4.81 4.46 0.33
C ALA A 46 -6.22 4.84 -0.14
N LEU A 47 -7.22 4.04 0.23
CA LEU A 47 -8.62 4.33 -0.08
C LEU A 47 -9.12 5.59 0.63
N THR A 48 -8.80 5.78 1.91
CA THR A 48 -9.14 7.01 2.64
C THR A 48 -8.54 8.25 1.98
N LYS A 49 -7.26 8.19 1.59
CA LYS A 49 -6.59 9.28 0.88
C LYS A 49 -7.30 9.64 -0.43
N LYS A 50 -7.71 8.63 -1.21
CA LYS A 50 -8.43 8.82 -2.48
C LYS A 50 -9.82 9.41 -2.32
N LEU A 51 -10.49 9.14 -1.20
CA LEU A 51 -11.78 9.75 -0.86
C LEU A 51 -11.61 11.22 -0.44
N SER A 52 -10.59 11.52 0.38
CA SER A 52 -10.29 12.89 0.81
C SER A 52 -9.88 13.81 -0.33
N SER A 53 -9.34 13.29 -1.44
CA SER A 53 -8.97 14.09 -2.61
C SER A 53 -10.15 14.41 -3.54
N ARG A 54 -11.35 13.89 -3.26
CA ARG A 54 -12.57 14.09 -4.06
C ARG A 54 -13.60 15.03 -3.43
N ALA A 55 -13.37 15.45 -2.17
CA ALA A 55 -14.16 16.43 -1.44
C ALA A 55 -13.66 17.84 -1.73
#